data_AF-A0A3P7NII1-F1
#
_entry.id   AF-A0A3P7NII1-F1
#
_cell.length_a   1.000
_cell.length_b   1.000
_cell.length_c   1.000
_cell.angle_alpha   90.00
_cell.angle_beta   90.00
_cell.angle_gamma   90.00
#
_symmetry.space_group_name_H-M   'P 1'
#
loop_
_entity.id
_entity.type
_entity.pdbx_description
1 polymer ?
#
loop_
_entity_poly.entity_id
_entity_poly.type
_entity_poly.pdbx_seq_one_letter_code
_entity_poly.pdbx_strand_id
1 'polypeptide(L)'
;MTRAYSGENSYSVWSVLAQGLGSVRVLLQEMAYKAGDEVFFSELSPEEIGLNNLYTQLAFPVYEKLGVSVGLYLLLLWCSFHVSTWSFSSEHFPFLWLVTKKLTLVLGRARHPDVLSKARKAFDAHYASVMETPEGQPQTNLISPDLRTTIYSLCLRNGGAEVFQRLLTVSL
;
A
#
# COMPACT_ATOMS: atom_id res chain seq x y z
N MET A 1 5.27 24.52 -6.06
CA MET A 1 4.97 24.35 -4.62
C MET A 1 5.27 22.94 -4.09
N THR A 2 5.01 21.86 -4.84
CA THR A 2 5.17 20.47 -4.33
C THR A 2 6.62 20.02 -4.10
N ARG A 3 7.61 20.60 -4.81
CA ARG A 3 9.05 20.30 -4.63
C ARG A 3 9.56 20.54 -3.20
N ALA A 4 8.91 21.40 -2.42
CA ALA A 4 9.28 21.65 -1.02
C ALA A 4 9.06 20.43 -0.11
N TYR A 5 8.23 19.47 -0.55
CA TYR A 5 7.91 18.25 0.20
C TYR A 5 8.76 17.04 -0.24
N SER A 6 9.68 17.22 -1.19
CA SER A 6 10.62 16.17 -1.59
C SER A 6 11.55 15.84 -0.43
N GLY A 7 11.55 14.59 0.04
CA GLY A 7 12.38 14.17 1.17
C GLY A 7 11.73 14.32 2.56
N GLU A 8 10.45 14.72 2.62
CA GLU A 8 9.69 14.87 3.87
C GLU A 8 9.58 13.53 4.63
N ASN A 9 9.82 13.54 5.95
CA ASN A 9 9.77 12.34 6.80
C ASN A 9 8.65 12.41 7.85
N SER A 10 7.96 13.53 7.96
CA SER A 10 6.88 13.75 8.92
C SER A 10 5.57 13.09 8.49
N TYR A 11 5.04 12.22 9.35
CA TYR A 11 3.73 11.58 9.14
C TYR A 11 2.59 12.60 8.99
N SER A 12 2.59 13.67 9.79
CA SER A 12 1.52 14.66 9.78
C SER A 12 1.48 15.41 8.45
N VAL A 13 2.64 15.80 7.93
CA VAL A 13 2.77 16.45 6.61
C VAL A 13 2.30 15.52 5.50
N TRP A 14 2.76 14.26 5.52
CA TRP A 14 2.30 13.25 4.55
C TRP A 14 0.81 12.98 4.63
N SER A 15 0.22 13.03 5.81
CA SER A 15 -1.22 12.81 5.98
C SER A 15 -2.05 13.91 5.35
N VAL A 16 -1.69 15.17 5.58
CA VAL A 16 -2.35 16.33 4.96
C VAL A 16 -2.16 16.31 3.44
N LEU A 17 -0.93 16.07 2.98
CA LEU A 17 -0.61 16.03 1.55
C LEU A 17 -1.38 14.90 0.82
N ALA A 18 -1.38 13.69 1.39
CA ALA A 18 -2.10 12.55 0.80
C ALA A 18 -3.62 12.76 0.79
N GLN A 19 -4.17 13.48 1.78
CA GLN A 19 -5.59 13.83 1.80
C GLN A 19 -5.93 14.86 0.73
N GLY A 20 -5.15 15.93 0.60
CA GLY A 20 -5.36 16.97 -0.41
C GLY A 20 -5.26 16.40 -1.83
N LEU A 21 -4.19 15.68 -2.13
CA LEU A 21 -4.02 15.01 -3.43
C LEU A 21 -5.08 13.92 -3.66
N GLY A 22 -5.58 13.29 -2.59
CA GLY A 22 -6.68 12.31 -2.67
C GLY A 22 -7.97 12.97 -3.12
N SER A 23 -8.26 14.16 -2.57
CA SER A 23 -9.44 14.95 -2.93
C SER A 23 -9.40 15.41 -4.38
N VAL A 24 -8.23 15.86 -4.87
CA VAL A 24 -8.02 16.20 -6.29
C VAL A 24 -8.32 15.01 -7.20
N ARG A 25 -7.86 13.80 -6.82
CA ARG A 25 -8.15 12.60 -7.60
C ARG A 25 -9.66 12.32 -7.69
N VAL A 26 -10.37 12.42 -6.57
CA VAL A 26 -11.83 12.21 -6.57
C VAL A 26 -12.49 13.16 -7.57
N LEU A 27 -12.13 14.45 -7.55
CA LEU A 27 -12.69 15.42 -8.51
C LEU A 27 -12.39 15.04 -9.97
N LEU A 28 -11.18 14.58 -10.29
CA LEU A 28 -10.83 14.11 -11.63
C LEU A 28 -11.68 12.90 -12.06
N GLN A 29 -11.92 11.97 -11.13
CA GLN A 29 -12.68 10.75 -11.39
C GLN A 29 -14.18 11.02 -11.52
N GLU A 30 -14.73 11.93 -10.71
CA GLU A 30 -16.12 12.38 -10.82
C GLU A 30 -16.38 13.07 -12.17
N MET A 31 -15.45 13.90 -12.64
CA MET A 31 -15.58 14.53 -13.97
C MET A 31 -15.54 13.51 -15.13
N ALA A 32 -14.88 12.37 -14.92
CA ALA A 32 -14.78 11.29 -15.91
C ALA A 32 -15.87 10.21 -15.74
N TYR A 33 -16.74 10.35 -14.73
CA TYR A 33 -17.75 9.36 -14.40
C TYR A 33 -18.79 9.24 -15.53
N LYS A 34 -19.09 7.99 -15.92
CA LYS A 34 -20.16 7.66 -16.87
C LYS A 34 -21.31 7.05 -16.08
N ALA A 35 -22.49 7.68 -16.13
CA ALA A 35 -23.68 7.17 -15.44
C ALA A 35 -24.12 5.81 -16.00
N GLY A 36 -24.46 4.87 -15.11
CA GLY A 36 -24.98 3.54 -15.43
C GLY A 36 -24.86 2.57 -14.25
N ASP A 37 -25.59 1.45 -14.31
CA ASP A 37 -25.60 0.41 -13.25
C ASP A 37 -24.44 -0.59 -13.35
N GLU A 38 -23.64 -0.52 -14.41
CA GLU A 38 -22.52 -1.44 -14.64
C GLU A 38 -21.24 -0.95 -13.95
N VAL A 39 -20.54 -1.88 -13.28
CA VAL A 39 -19.22 -1.61 -12.71
C VAL A 39 -18.19 -1.53 -13.83
N PHE A 40 -17.71 -0.32 -14.12
CA PHE A 40 -16.72 -0.08 -15.16
C PHE A 40 -15.31 0.15 -14.57
N PHE A 41 -14.34 -0.60 -15.05
CA PHE A 41 -12.92 -0.45 -14.69
C PHE A 41 -12.18 0.35 -15.77
N SER A 42 -12.29 1.68 -15.71
CA SER A 42 -11.68 2.58 -16.70
C SER A 42 -10.15 2.51 -16.72
N GLU A 43 -9.60 2.74 -17.92
CA GLU A 43 -8.22 3.21 -18.05
C GLU A 43 -8.05 4.61 -17.45
N LEU A 44 -6.82 4.96 -17.08
CA LEU A 44 -6.52 6.25 -16.46
C LEU A 44 -6.60 7.38 -17.49
N SER A 45 -7.25 8.48 -17.10
CA SER A 45 -7.18 9.73 -17.86
C SER A 45 -5.76 10.32 -17.87
N PRO A 46 -5.41 11.17 -18.86
CA PRO A 46 -4.13 11.89 -18.88
C PRO A 46 -3.86 12.69 -17.59
N GLU A 47 -4.90 13.28 -17.01
CA GLU A 47 -4.85 14.04 -15.76
C GLU A 47 -4.52 13.12 -14.57
N GLU A 48 -5.12 11.93 -14.52
CA GLU A 48 -4.78 10.93 -13.50
C GLU A 48 -3.36 10.39 -13.66
N ILE A 49 -2.87 10.24 -14.89
CA ILE A 49 -1.47 9.88 -15.17
C ILE A 49 -0.54 10.99 -14.67
N GLY A 50 -0.85 12.25 -14.96
CA GLY A 50 -0.10 13.40 -14.44
C GLY A 50 -0.07 13.44 -12.90
N LEU A 51 -1.22 13.17 -12.27
CA LEU A 51 -1.31 13.08 -10.82
C LEU A 51 -0.52 11.89 -10.25
N ASN A 52 -0.52 10.73 -10.91
CA ASN A 52 0.31 9.59 -10.53
C ASN A 52 1.80 9.94 -10.57
N ASN A 53 2.25 10.62 -11.63
CA ASN A 53 3.63 11.05 -11.77
C ASN A 53 4.04 11.98 -10.62
N LEU A 54 3.17 12.92 -10.24
CA LEU A 54 3.39 13.79 -9.10
C LEU A 54 3.52 13.01 -7.78
N TYR A 55 2.61 12.06 -7.52
CA TYR A 55 2.70 11.21 -6.34
C TYR A 55 4.03 10.44 -6.28
N THR A 56 4.42 9.83 -7.39
CA THR A 56 5.68 9.07 -7.50
C THR A 56 6.90 9.96 -7.24
N GLN A 57 6.98 11.12 -7.87
CA GLN A 57 8.10 12.05 -7.69
C GLN A 57 8.28 12.51 -6.23
N LEU A 58 7.18 12.66 -5.49
CA LEU A 58 7.23 13.09 -4.10
C LEU A 58 7.52 11.93 -3.14
N ALA A 59 6.82 10.81 -3.30
CA ALA A 59 6.83 9.72 -2.33
C ALA A 59 7.96 8.71 -2.54
N PHE A 60 8.40 8.50 -3.79
CA PHE A 60 9.39 7.46 -4.10
C PHE A 60 10.74 7.68 -3.41
N PRO A 61 11.35 8.89 -3.41
CA PRO A 61 12.65 9.09 -2.75
C PRO A 61 12.60 8.81 -1.23
N VAL A 62 11.48 9.15 -0.58
CA VAL A 62 11.28 8.89 0.84
C VAL A 62 11.05 7.40 1.09
N TYR A 63 10.23 6.75 0.26
CA TYR A 63 9.98 5.32 0.34
C TYR A 63 11.26 4.50 0.14
N GLU A 64 12.10 4.85 -0.83
CA GLU A 64 13.37 4.19 -1.08
C GLU A 64 14.33 4.37 0.09
N LYS A 65 14.51 5.61 0.57
CA LYS A 65 15.34 5.91 1.75
C LYS A 65 14.90 5.11 2.97
N LEU A 66 13.59 5.02 3.22
CA LEU A 66 13.04 4.24 4.33
C LEU A 66 13.19 2.74 4.12
N GLY A 67 12.99 2.23 2.90
CA GLY A 67 13.19 0.81 2.57
C GLY A 67 14.64 0.38 2.77
N VAL A 68 15.60 1.22 2.36
CA VAL A 68 17.03 1.01 2.60
C VAL A 68 17.35 1.11 4.09
N SER A 69 16.82 2.11 4.80
CA SER A 69 17.08 2.31 6.24
C SER A 69 16.51 1.17 7.09
N VAL A 70 15.29 0.72 6.80
CA VAL A 70 14.67 -0.43 7.48
C VAL A 70 15.38 -1.74 7.11
N GLY A 71 15.79 -1.90 5.85
CA GLY A 71 16.57 -3.06 5.40
C GLY A 71 17.93 -3.16 6.11
N LEU A 72 18.68 -2.06 6.18
CA LEU A 72 19.93 -1.96 6.93
C LEU A 72 19.72 -2.15 8.43
N TYR A 73 18.64 -1.60 9.01
CA TYR A 73 18.36 -1.77 10.43
C TYR A 73 17.96 -3.21 10.78
N LEU A 74 17.15 -3.87 9.96
CA LEU A 74 16.85 -5.29 10.10
C LEU A 74 18.08 -6.17 9.87
N LEU A 75 18.98 -5.77 8.97
CA LEU A 75 20.25 -6.47 8.72
C LEU A 75 21.25 -6.25 9.86
N LEU A 76 21.32 -5.05 10.44
CA LEU A 76 22.11 -4.76 11.63
C LEU A 76 21.54 -5.46 12.86
N LEU A 77 20.20 -5.50 13.00
CA LEU A 77 19.53 -6.30 14.00
C LEU A 77 19.89 -7.76 13.80
N TRP A 78 19.76 -8.32 12.59
CA TRP A 78 20.12 -9.72 12.27
C TRP A 78 21.60 -10.01 12.56
N CYS A 79 22.52 -9.13 12.16
CA CYS A 79 23.95 -9.25 12.49
C CYS A 79 24.23 -9.13 13.99
N SER A 80 23.38 -8.40 14.73
CA SER A 80 23.44 -8.30 16.19
C SER A 80 22.67 -9.43 16.91
N PHE A 81 21.84 -10.20 16.19
CA PHE A 81 20.87 -11.18 16.73
C PHE A 81 21.39 -12.62 16.82
N HIS A 82 22.71 -12.84 16.86
CA HIS A 82 23.24 -14.18 17.18
C HIS A 82 23.25 -14.49 18.69
N VAL A 83 22.57 -13.68 19.51
CA VAL A 83 22.35 -13.94 20.94
C VAL A 83 20.94 -13.50 21.34
N SER A 84 20.12 -14.47 21.74
CA SER A 84 18.88 -14.37 22.52
C SER A 84 17.54 -14.00 21.85
N THR A 85 16.54 -14.83 22.20
CA THR A 85 15.14 -14.93 21.78
C THR A 85 14.26 -13.79 22.29
N TRP A 86 13.89 -12.84 21.43
CA TRP A 86 12.83 -11.87 21.71
C TRP A 86 11.83 -11.81 20.55
N SER A 87 10.54 -11.88 20.87
CA SER A 87 9.43 -11.69 19.93
C SER A 87 9.36 -10.24 19.49
N PHE A 88 9.45 -10.02 18.17
CA PHE A 88 9.41 -8.70 17.55
C PHE A 88 8.00 -8.09 17.70
N SER A 89 7.80 -7.22 18.71
CA SER A 89 6.59 -6.39 18.83
C SER A 89 6.79 -5.06 18.09
N SER A 90 5.77 -4.63 17.35
CA SER A 90 5.68 -3.40 16.54
C SER A 90 5.77 -2.09 17.36
N GLU A 91 6.03 -2.18 18.67
CA GLU A 91 5.93 -1.09 19.64
C GLU A 91 7.08 -0.06 19.59
N HIS A 92 8.24 -0.39 18.99
CA HIS A 92 9.42 0.48 19.13
C HIS A 92 9.54 1.64 18.11
N PHE A 93 8.74 1.68 17.03
CA PHE A 93 8.79 2.78 16.05
C PHE A 93 7.43 3.08 15.39
N PRO A 94 6.41 3.50 16.15
CA PRO A 94 5.06 3.74 15.62
C PRO A 94 5.06 4.78 14.49
N PHE A 95 5.85 5.85 14.60
CA PHE A 95 5.87 6.92 13.59
C PHE A 95 6.50 6.50 12.26
N LEU A 96 7.62 5.76 12.28
CA LEU A 96 8.29 5.30 11.06
C LEU A 96 7.41 4.29 10.29
N TRP A 97 6.76 3.40 11.04
CA TRP A 97 5.77 2.47 10.50
C TRP A 97 4.60 3.20 9.85
N LEU A 98 4.04 4.21 10.52
CA LEU A 98 2.93 5.02 10.03
C LEU A 98 3.29 5.78 8.74
N VAL A 99 4.49 6.36 8.65
CA VAL A 99 5.00 7.02 7.43
C VAL A 99 5.14 6.01 6.29
N THR A 100 5.73 4.84 6.56
CA THR A 100 5.94 3.79 5.54
C THR A 100 4.61 3.25 5.00
N LYS A 101 3.64 3.01 5.90
CA LYS A 101 2.26 2.64 5.52
C LYS A 101 1.62 3.71 4.65
N LYS A 102 1.79 4.99 5.00
CA LYS A 102 1.24 6.13 4.23
C LYS A 102 1.88 6.22 2.84
N LEU A 103 3.20 6.11 2.73
CA LEU A 103 3.91 6.15 1.46
C LEU A 103 3.54 4.97 0.57
N THR A 104 3.38 3.78 1.14
CA THR A 104 2.90 2.59 0.41
C THR A 104 1.50 2.84 -0.16
N LEU A 105 0.59 3.43 0.62
CA LEU A 105 -0.74 3.82 0.13
C LEU A 105 -0.64 4.86 -0.99
N VAL A 106 0.19 5.89 -0.82
CA VAL A 106 0.39 6.97 -1.81
C VAL A 106 0.94 6.42 -3.12
N LEU A 107 2.01 5.62 -3.08
CA LEU A 107 2.62 5.02 -4.26
C LEU A 107 1.72 3.97 -4.91
N GLY A 108 1.00 3.18 -4.11
CA GLY A 108 0.01 2.25 -4.65
C GLY A 108 -1.16 2.97 -5.33
N ARG A 109 -1.59 4.12 -4.81
CA ARG A 109 -2.58 5.00 -5.47
C ARG A 109 -2.05 5.62 -6.76
N ALA A 110 -0.73 5.78 -6.87
CA ALA A 110 -0.02 6.23 -8.06
C ALA A 110 0.26 5.10 -9.06
N ARG A 111 -0.17 3.87 -8.76
CA ARG A 111 0.12 2.66 -9.54
C ARG A 111 1.62 2.36 -9.70
N HIS A 112 2.43 2.66 -8.68
CA HIS A 112 3.84 2.31 -8.71
C HIS A 112 4.02 0.78 -8.85
N PRO A 113 4.72 0.28 -9.89
CA PRO A 113 4.72 -1.13 -10.25
C PRO A 113 5.23 -2.04 -9.12
N ASP A 114 6.30 -1.66 -8.43
CA ASP A 114 6.86 -2.46 -7.34
C ASP A 114 5.94 -2.56 -6.12
N VAL A 115 5.18 -1.50 -5.84
CA VAL A 115 4.26 -1.48 -4.70
C VAL A 115 3.04 -2.33 -5.02
N LEU A 116 2.53 -2.24 -6.25
CA LEU A 116 1.44 -3.07 -6.72
C LEU A 116 1.82 -4.55 -6.80
N SER A 117 3.00 -4.88 -7.30
CA SER A 117 3.46 -6.28 -7.39
C SER A 117 3.62 -6.92 -6.02
N LYS A 118 4.19 -6.19 -5.05
CA LYS A 118 4.30 -6.63 -3.65
C LYS A 118 2.93 -6.78 -2.99
N ALA A 119 2.02 -5.81 -3.18
CA ALA A 119 0.66 -5.89 -2.63
C ALA A 119 -0.11 -7.07 -3.23
N ARG A 120 -0.01 -7.30 -4.54
CA ARG A 120 -0.66 -8.42 -5.22
C ARG A 120 -0.13 -9.76 -4.74
N LYS A 121 1.20 -9.91 -4.64
CA LYS A 121 1.82 -11.14 -4.12
C LYS A 121 1.38 -11.43 -2.68
N ALA A 122 1.32 -10.41 -1.82
CA ALA A 122 0.84 -10.56 -0.45
C ALA A 122 -0.64 -10.95 -0.39
N PHE A 123 -1.47 -10.37 -1.26
CA PHE A 123 -2.88 -10.74 -1.39
C PHE A 123 -3.05 -12.18 -1.87
N ASP A 124 -2.34 -12.60 -2.92
CA ASP A 124 -2.47 -13.95 -3.47
C ASP A 124 -2.04 -15.01 -2.45
N ALA A 125 -0.95 -14.78 -1.70
CA ALA A 125 -0.51 -15.66 -0.61
C ALA A 125 -1.54 -15.74 0.53
N HIS A 126 -2.14 -14.60 0.89
CA HIS A 126 -3.19 -14.57 1.90
C HIS A 126 -4.46 -15.27 1.45
N TYR A 127 -4.90 -15.04 0.21
CA TYR A 127 -6.05 -15.71 -0.39
C TYR A 127 -5.86 -17.22 -0.40
N ALA A 128 -4.72 -17.72 -0.88
CA ALA A 128 -4.41 -19.15 -0.87
C ALA A 128 -4.45 -19.72 0.55
N SER A 129 -3.84 -19.03 1.52
CA SER A 129 -3.91 -19.50 2.91
C SER A 129 -5.31 -19.52 3.48
N VAL A 130 -6.18 -18.57 3.14
CA VAL A 130 -7.55 -18.55 3.66
C VAL A 130 -8.41 -19.63 2.99
N MET A 131 -8.27 -19.82 1.68
CA MET A 131 -9.14 -20.69 0.90
C MET A 131 -8.69 -22.16 0.84
N GLU A 132 -7.39 -22.42 0.96
CA GLU A 132 -6.82 -23.76 0.76
C GLU A 132 -6.42 -24.45 2.08
N THR A 133 -6.38 -23.72 3.20
CA THR A 133 -6.04 -24.33 4.50
C THR A 133 -7.24 -25.10 5.04
N PRO A 134 -7.12 -26.41 5.31
CA PRO A 134 -8.19 -27.21 5.90
C PRO A 134 -8.62 -26.69 7.26
N GLU A 135 -9.91 -26.85 7.59
CA GLU A 135 -10.44 -26.47 8.90
C GLU A 135 -9.64 -27.11 10.04
N GLY A 136 -9.22 -26.29 11.01
CA GLY A 136 -8.44 -26.72 12.17
C GLY A 136 -6.92 -26.67 12.01
N GLN A 137 -6.39 -26.35 10.82
CA GLN A 137 -4.95 -26.06 10.64
C GLN A 137 -4.66 -24.55 10.74
N PRO A 138 -3.50 -24.15 11.31
CA PRO A 138 -3.13 -22.76 11.40
C PRO A 138 -2.84 -22.20 10.00
N GLN A 139 -3.57 -21.15 9.64
CA GLN A 139 -3.31 -20.37 8.43
C GLN A 139 -1.94 -19.69 8.52
N THR A 140 -1.17 -19.73 7.44
CA THR A 140 0.17 -19.15 7.36
C THR A 140 0.19 -18.00 6.35
N ASN A 141 1.16 -17.08 6.43
CA ASN A 141 1.26 -15.97 5.47
C ASN A 141 0.04 -15.03 5.44
N LEU A 142 -0.67 -14.88 6.57
CA LEU A 142 -1.77 -13.93 6.67
C LEU A 142 -1.25 -12.50 6.61
N ILE A 143 -1.98 -11.65 5.88
CA ILE A 143 -1.75 -10.21 5.94
C ILE A 143 -2.07 -9.72 7.36
N SER A 144 -1.12 -9.00 7.96
CA SER A 144 -1.30 -8.34 9.26
C SER A 144 -2.54 -7.43 9.23
N PRO A 145 -3.39 -7.43 10.28
CA PRO A 145 -4.59 -6.60 10.35
C PRO A 145 -4.36 -5.12 9.96
N ASP A 146 -3.22 -4.56 10.38
CA ASP A 146 -2.85 -3.17 10.08
C ASP A 146 -2.66 -2.90 8.59
N LEU A 147 -2.29 -3.90 7.80
CA LEU A 147 -2.02 -3.78 6.37
C LEU A 147 -3.17 -4.25 5.49
N ARG A 148 -4.16 -4.99 6.03
CA ARG A 148 -5.28 -5.55 5.25
C ARG A 148 -6.02 -4.48 4.47
N THR A 149 -6.46 -3.42 5.13
CA THR A 149 -7.18 -2.31 4.48
C THR A 149 -6.37 -1.70 3.34
N THR A 150 -5.07 -1.49 3.55
CA THR A 150 -4.19 -0.94 2.52
C THR A 150 -4.06 -1.90 1.34
N ILE A 151 -3.74 -3.17 1.58
CA ILE A 151 -3.52 -4.16 0.53
C ILE A 151 -4.81 -4.43 -0.25
N TYR A 152 -5.94 -4.65 0.44
CA TYR A 152 -7.23 -4.86 -0.22
C TYR A 152 -7.63 -3.65 -1.05
N SER A 153 -7.47 -2.42 -0.55
CA SER A 153 -7.78 -1.22 -1.33
C SER A 153 -6.92 -1.09 -2.60
N LEU A 154 -5.63 -1.47 -2.51
CA LEU A 154 -4.73 -1.44 -3.66
C LEU A 154 -5.06 -2.53 -4.69
N CYS A 155 -5.36 -3.74 -4.22
CA CYS A 155 -5.78 -4.85 -5.06
C CYS A 155 -7.14 -4.58 -5.74
N LEU A 156 -8.11 -4.06 -4.99
CA LEU A 156 -9.43 -3.68 -5.49
C LEU A 156 -9.31 -2.66 -6.63
N ARG A 157 -8.50 -1.62 -6.40
CA ARG A 157 -8.37 -0.50 -7.34
C ARG A 157 -7.60 -0.84 -8.62
N ASN A 158 -6.71 -1.81 -8.57
CA ASN A 158 -5.76 -2.10 -9.67
C ASN A 158 -5.84 -3.52 -10.21
N GLY A 159 -6.64 -4.40 -9.61
CA GLY A 159 -6.69 -5.83 -9.91
C GLY A 159 -7.80 -6.25 -10.87
N GLY A 160 -8.73 -5.34 -11.20
CA GLY A 160 -9.84 -5.61 -12.10
C GLY A 160 -10.86 -6.61 -11.54
N ALA A 161 -11.73 -7.13 -12.43
CA ALA A 161 -12.88 -7.94 -12.05
C ALA A 161 -12.52 -9.26 -11.34
N GLU A 162 -11.45 -9.93 -11.75
CA GLU A 162 -11.02 -11.19 -11.12
C GLU A 162 -10.64 -10.99 -9.65
N VAL A 163 -9.83 -9.97 -9.36
CA VAL A 163 -9.42 -9.66 -7.98
C VAL A 163 -10.59 -9.16 -7.16
N PHE A 164 -11.48 -8.39 -7.77
CA PHE A 164 -12.72 -7.95 -7.13
C PHE A 164 -13.52 -9.15 -6.62
N GLN A 165 -13.73 -10.18 -7.45
CA GLN A 165 -14.44 -11.39 -7.05
C GLN A 165 -13.73 -12.13 -5.92
N ARG A 166 -12.40 -12.32 -6.00
CA ARG A 166 -11.60 -12.94 -4.94
C ARG A 166 -11.71 -12.19 -3.60
N LEU A 167 -11.73 -10.86 -3.64
CA LEU A 167 -11.89 -10.03 -2.45
C LEU A 167 -13.26 -10.22 -1.81
N LEU A 168 -14.33 -10.34 -2.59
CA LEU A 168 -15.66 -10.65 -2.07
C LEU A 168 -15.66 -12.01 -1.37
N THR A 169 -15.07 -13.04 -1.98
CA THR A 169 -15.02 -14.39 -1.38
C THR A 169 -14.27 -14.44 -0.05
N VAL A 170 -13.17 -13.70 0.10
CA VAL A 170 -12.38 -13.70 1.35
C VAL A 170 -12.97 -12.77 2.43
N SER A 171 -13.88 -11.86 2.05
CA SER A 171 -14.49 -10.91 2.99
C SER A 171 -15.86 -11.35 3.52
N LEU A 172 -16.45 -12.39 2.95
CA LEU A 172 -17.73 -13.00 3.33
C LEU A 172 -17.49 -14.25 4.18
#